data_AF-A0A935J6X7-F1
#
_entry.id   AF-A0A935J6X7-F1
#
_cell.length_a   1.000
_cell.length_b   1.000
_cell.length_c   1.000
_cell.angle_alpha   90.00
_cell.angle_beta   90.00
_cell.angle_gamma   90.00
#
_symmetry.space_group_name_H-M   'P 1'
#
loop_
_entity.id
_entity.type
_entity.pdbx_description
1 polymer ?
#
loop_
_entity_poly.entity_id
_entity_poly.type
_entity_poly.pdbx_seq_one_letter_code
_entity_poly.pdbx_strand_id
1 'polypeptide(L)'
;MNVDLAANSTLADVSTAINDAATGISASIINDGTTDHLVLTAKDTGSANTITITGSDVGVGTGWAGGPFDYAGTGPNNGWTESAAAGNASLEVNGIPVSSASNTLSSTISGVTLNLLEAGSTTLTVTRETSSLTASVNAFVKAYNDFNTTAAKLGSYDATTRVAGLLNGDSTLRSSQSRLRSLIGSVPSDVAGAEFQRLADIGVTLQKDGTLAVDSSKLAAAISGNLTGVANLVAAYGSEFKTTTDGLIGTDGTINARSDGIQASIKSITKRAEALSNRLIQIEARYRKQFTALDTLMSSLISTSNFVTQQLASLPNVSNNN
;
A
#
# COMPACT_ATOMS: atom_id res chain seq x y z
N MET A 1 -10.77 -11.51 43.26
CA MET A 1 -11.51 -10.30 42.85
C MET A 1 -12.63 -10.11 43.84
N ASN A 2 -12.90 -8.87 44.23
CA ASN A 2 -13.98 -8.54 45.16
C ASN A 2 -14.89 -7.52 44.47
N VAL A 3 -16.19 -7.75 44.56
CA VAL A 3 -17.23 -6.85 44.03
C VAL A 3 -18.09 -6.45 45.20
N ASP A 4 -18.12 -5.16 45.50
CA ASP A 4 -18.95 -4.63 46.58
C ASP A 4 -20.33 -4.30 46.01
N LEU A 5 -21.37 -4.86 46.64
CA LEU A 5 -22.76 -4.68 46.23
C LEU A 5 -23.50 -3.86 47.29
N ALA A 6 -24.33 -2.92 46.85
CA ALA A 6 -25.15 -2.13 47.76
C ALA A 6 -26.35 -2.95 48.26
N ALA A 7 -26.94 -2.52 49.38
CA ALA A 7 -28.20 -3.11 49.84
C ALA A 7 -29.29 -2.94 48.76
N ASN A 8 -30.10 -3.98 48.54
CA ASN A 8 -31.16 -4.03 47.52
C ASN A 8 -30.67 -3.94 46.05
N SER A 9 -29.41 -4.28 45.75
CA SER A 9 -28.93 -4.42 44.36
C SER A 9 -29.76 -5.42 43.57
N THR A 10 -30.12 -5.05 42.34
CA THR A 10 -30.81 -5.92 41.37
C THR A 10 -29.84 -6.87 40.68
N LEU A 11 -30.32 -7.92 39.98
CA LEU A 11 -29.46 -8.77 39.15
C LEU A 11 -28.71 -7.97 38.07
N ALA A 12 -29.32 -6.90 37.55
CA ALA A 12 -28.69 -5.99 36.61
C ALA A 12 -27.51 -5.25 37.25
N ASP A 13 -27.69 -4.72 38.47
CA ASP A 13 -26.62 -4.06 39.21
C ASP A 13 -25.47 -5.03 39.51
N VAL A 14 -25.79 -6.28 39.87
CA VAL A 14 -24.79 -7.33 40.11
C VAL A 14 -24.02 -7.68 38.84
N SER A 15 -24.72 -7.88 37.71
CA SER A 15 -24.10 -8.19 36.42
C SER A 15 -23.17 -7.07 35.95
N THR A 16 -23.62 -5.80 36.06
CA THR A 16 -22.81 -4.63 35.75
C THR A 16 -21.59 -4.53 36.66
N ALA A 17 -21.78 -4.66 37.98
CA ALA A 17 -20.66 -4.58 38.92
C ALA A 17 -19.61 -5.69 38.69
N ILE A 18 -20.04 -6.91 38.33
CA ILE A 18 -19.12 -7.99 37.95
C ILE A 18 -18.39 -7.65 36.66
N ASN A 19 -19.09 -7.20 35.61
CA ASN A 19 -18.45 -6.88 34.33
C ASN A 19 -17.50 -5.69 34.42
N ASP A 20 -17.79 -4.70 35.27
CA ASP A 20 -16.93 -3.53 35.50
C ASP A 20 -15.68 -3.89 36.33
N ALA A 21 -15.81 -4.83 37.27
CA ALA A 21 -14.71 -5.26 38.13
C ALA A 21 -13.87 -6.42 37.55
N ALA A 22 -14.45 -7.28 36.69
CA ALA A 22 -13.86 -8.55 36.28
C ALA A 22 -13.17 -8.50 34.92
N THR A 23 -11.84 -8.67 34.93
CA THR A 23 -11.06 -8.81 33.71
C THR A 23 -11.22 -10.18 33.04
N GLY A 24 -11.48 -11.25 33.81
CA GLY A 24 -11.52 -12.64 33.31
C GLY A 24 -12.90 -13.33 33.30
N ILE A 25 -13.96 -12.68 33.77
CA ILE A 25 -15.32 -13.25 33.83
C ILE A 25 -16.28 -12.29 33.09
N SER A 26 -17.26 -12.85 32.40
CA SER A 26 -18.40 -12.13 31.85
C SER A 26 -19.66 -12.53 32.60
N ALA A 27 -20.42 -11.55 33.07
CA ALA A 27 -21.75 -11.75 33.65
C ALA A 27 -22.83 -11.37 32.63
N SER A 28 -23.88 -12.18 32.55
CA SER A 28 -25.06 -11.90 31.73
C SER A 28 -26.33 -12.35 32.45
N ILE A 29 -27.47 -11.83 32.03
CA ILE A 29 -28.78 -12.23 32.55
C ILE A 29 -29.53 -12.95 31.45
N ILE A 30 -30.06 -14.13 31.76
CA ILE A 30 -30.89 -14.93 30.86
C ILE A 30 -32.27 -15.06 31.51
N ASN A 31 -33.32 -14.62 30.83
CA ASN A 31 -34.70 -14.88 31.23
C ASN A 31 -35.17 -16.21 30.61
N ASP A 32 -35.66 -17.13 31.45
CA ASP A 32 -36.17 -18.44 30.99
C ASP A 32 -37.64 -18.43 30.56
N GLY A 33 -38.27 -17.25 30.52
CA GLY A 33 -39.70 -17.05 30.29
C GLY A 33 -40.52 -16.88 31.57
N THR A 34 -39.93 -17.15 32.74
CA THR A 34 -40.59 -17.03 34.06
C THR A 34 -39.74 -16.28 35.10
N THR A 35 -38.41 -16.47 35.08
CA THR A 35 -37.47 -15.90 36.03
C THR A 35 -36.16 -15.49 35.35
N ASP A 36 -35.49 -14.49 35.91
CA ASP A 36 -34.17 -14.04 35.45
C ASP A 36 -33.06 -14.81 36.16
N HIS A 37 -32.10 -15.31 35.38
CA HIS A 37 -30.94 -16.07 35.85
C HIS A 37 -29.65 -15.29 35.57
N LEU A 38 -28.81 -15.14 36.57
CA LEU A 38 -27.45 -14.62 36.40
C LEU A 38 -26.54 -15.75 35.91
N VAL A 39 -25.89 -15.55 34.77
CA VAL A 39 -24.93 -16.48 34.17
C VAL A 39 -23.55 -15.87 34.17
N LEU A 40 -22.58 -16.61 34.71
CA LEU A 40 -21.18 -16.20 34.72
C LEU A 40 -20.37 -17.16 33.84
N THR A 41 -19.59 -16.58 32.93
CA THR A 41 -18.75 -17.35 32.00
C THR A 41 -17.32 -16.82 32.08
N ALA A 42 -16.35 -17.72 32.22
CA ALA A 42 -14.94 -17.33 32.11
C ALA A 42 -14.65 -16.90 30.67
N LYS A 43 -13.89 -15.82 30.49
CA LYS A 43 -13.54 -15.32 29.14
C LYS A 43 -12.57 -16.25 28.42
N ASP A 44 -11.74 -16.95 29.19
CA ASP A 44 -10.73 -17.90 28.69
C ASP A 44 -11.11 -19.34 29.07
N THR A 45 -10.80 -20.29 28.18
CA THR A 45 -11.01 -21.73 28.44
C THR A 45 -9.87 -22.34 29.27
N GLY A 46 -10.05 -23.58 29.74
CA GLY A 46 -9.04 -24.30 30.52
C GLY A 46 -9.39 -24.43 31.99
N SER A 47 -8.95 -25.51 32.62
CA SER A 47 -9.31 -25.87 34.01
C SER A 47 -8.79 -24.89 35.07
N ALA A 48 -7.81 -24.03 34.73
CA ALA A 48 -7.36 -22.96 35.61
C ALA A 48 -8.34 -21.78 35.66
N ASN A 49 -9.27 -21.67 34.70
CA ASN A 49 -10.25 -20.60 34.59
C ASN A 49 -11.61 -20.99 35.19
N THR A 50 -11.63 -21.98 36.09
CA THR A 50 -12.81 -22.32 36.89
C THR A 50 -13.21 -21.12 37.76
N ILE A 51 -14.52 -20.79 37.74
CA ILE A 51 -15.07 -19.72 38.57
C ILE A 51 -15.35 -20.27 39.97
N THR A 52 -14.87 -19.58 41.00
CA THR A 52 -15.26 -19.83 42.40
C THR A 52 -15.92 -18.58 42.96
N ILE A 53 -17.07 -18.73 43.60
CA ILE A 53 -17.86 -17.60 44.11
C ILE A 53 -17.97 -17.75 45.62
N THR A 54 -17.45 -16.77 46.35
CA THR A 54 -17.57 -16.72 47.81
C THR A 54 -18.27 -15.44 48.21
N GLY A 55 -19.30 -15.53 49.03
CA GLY A 55 -19.98 -14.38 49.63
C GLY A 55 -19.66 -14.28 51.12
N SER A 56 -19.36 -13.07 51.59
CA SER A 56 -19.31 -12.75 53.02
C SER A 56 -20.42 -11.75 53.28
N ASP A 57 -21.53 -12.19 53.88
CA ASP A 57 -22.61 -11.28 54.26
C ASP A 57 -22.16 -10.47 55.48
N VAL A 58 -21.78 -9.20 55.28
CA VAL A 58 -21.44 -8.29 56.39
C VAL A 58 -22.72 -7.62 56.86
N GLY A 59 -23.56 -8.40 57.54
CA GLY A 59 -24.62 -7.88 58.41
C GLY A 59 -26.04 -8.01 57.88
N VAL A 60 -26.81 -8.80 58.62
CA VAL A 60 -28.28 -8.85 58.72
C VAL A 60 -29.01 -9.60 57.59
N GLY A 61 -29.24 -10.89 57.83
CA GLY A 61 -30.49 -11.58 57.50
C GLY A 61 -30.89 -11.69 56.02
N THR A 62 -30.78 -12.91 55.47
CA THR A 62 -31.52 -13.40 54.28
C THR A 62 -31.18 -12.79 52.91
N GLY A 63 -30.07 -12.05 52.74
CA GLY A 63 -29.86 -11.19 51.57
C GLY A 63 -29.20 -11.78 50.30
N TRP A 64 -28.57 -12.96 50.34
CA TRP A 64 -28.02 -13.60 49.14
C TRP A 64 -28.50 -15.05 49.03
N ALA A 65 -29.54 -15.27 48.21
CA ALA A 65 -30.12 -16.60 47.98
C ALA A 65 -29.19 -17.56 47.20
N GLY A 66 -28.08 -17.05 46.61
CA GLY A 66 -27.18 -17.85 45.78
C GLY A 66 -26.19 -18.73 46.54
N GLY A 67 -25.96 -18.50 47.84
CA GLY A 67 -24.89 -19.14 48.61
C GLY A 67 -23.48 -18.94 48.01
N PRO A 68 -22.42 -19.47 48.65
CA PRO A 68 -21.12 -19.62 48.01
C PRO A 68 -21.15 -20.78 46.98
N PHE A 69 -20.59 -20.55 45.79
CA PHE A 69 -20.26 -21.62 44.83
C PHE A 69 -18.83 -22.12 45.10
N ASP A 70 -18.74 -23.29 45.71
CA ASP A 70 -17.49 -24.03 45.86
C ASP A 70 -17.46 -25.21 44.88
N TYR A 71 -16.59 -25.12 43.87
CA TYR A 71 -16.36 -26.20 42.90
C TYR A 71 -15.94 -27.52 43.58
N ALA A 72 -15.29 -27.48 44.74
CA ALA A 72 -14.79 -28.65 45.46
C ALA A 72 -15.77 -29.18 46.54
N GLY A 73 -16.90 -28.50 46.79
CA GLY A 73 -17.73 -28.72 47.97
C GLY A 73 -19.08 -29.38 47.69
N THR A 74 -19.28 -30.62 48.16
CA THR A 74 -20.59 -31.28 48.26
C THR A 74 -21.42 -30.70 49.41
N GLY A 75 -21.76 -29.41 49.36
CA GLY A 75 -22.58 -28.70 50.35
C GLY A 75 -24.04 -28.54 49.93
N PRO A 76 -25.03 -28.69 50.84
CA PRO A 76 -26.47 -28.73 50.51
C PRO A 76 -27.13 -27.38 50.13
N ASN A 77 -26.37 -26.28 49.96
CA ASN A 77 -26.91 -24.92 49.75
C ASN A 77 -26.16 -24.16 48.63
N ASN A 78 -25.96 -24.79 47.47
CA ASN A 78 -25.38 -24.12 46.31
C ASN A 78 -26.51 -23.59 45.41
N GLY A 79 -26.74 -22.28 45.41
CA GLY A 79 -27.75 -21.63 44.54
C GLY A 79 -27.29 -21.47 43.09
N TRP A 80 -26.17 -22.09 42.71
CA TRP A 80 -25.57 -22.06 41.39
C TRP A 80 -25.50 -23.46 40.79
N THR A 81 -25.76 -23.55 39.49
CA THR A 81 -25.63 -24.79 38.70
C THR A 81 -24.48 -24.64 37.70
N GLU A 82 -23.60 -25.64 37.63
CA GLU A 82 -22.54 -25.69 36.62
C GLU A 82 -23.12 -26.15 35.27
N SER A 83 -23.28 -25.21 34.33
CA SER A 83 -23.79 -25.51 32.99
C SER A 83 -22.73 -26.07 32.03
N ALA A 84 -21.45 -25.75 32.25
CA ALA A 84 -20.32 -26.24 31.46
C ALA A 84 -19.05 -26.25 32.32
N ALA A 85 -18.44 -27.43 32.48
CA ALA A 85 -17.22 -27.57 33.27
C ALA A 85 -16.00 -27.02 32.53
N ALA A 86 -15.15 -26.28 33.23
CA ALA A 86 -13.90 -25.78 32.70
C ALA A 86 -12.89 -26.94 32.49
N GLY A 87 -12.57 -27.22 31.24
CA GLY A 87 -11.66 -28.28 30.84
C GLY A 87 -10.50 -27.76 30.01
N ASN A 88 -9.32 -28.32 30.21
CA ASN A 88 -8.26 -28.22 29.21
C ASN A 88 -8.60 -29.11 28.00
N ALA A 89 -8.22 -28.65 26.81
CA ALA A 89 -8.10 -29.52 25.66
C ALA A 89 -7.08 -30.64 25.95
N SER A 90 -7.41 -31.86 25.55
CA SER A 90 -6.57 -33.05 25.70
C SER A 90 -6.45 -33.72 24.35
N LEU A 91 -5.22 -33.89 23.87
CA LEU A 91 -4.92 -34.53 22.59
C LEU A 91 -3.62 -35.32 22.68
N GLU A 92 -3.41 -36.22 21.72
CA GLU A 92 -2.14 -36.90 21.53
C GLU A 92 -1.54 -36.50 20.18
N VAL A 93 -0.29 -36.05 20.18
CA VAL A 93 0.47 -35.75 18.97
C VAL A 93 1.57 -36.78 18.83
N ASN A 94 1.46 -37.67 17.84
CA ASN A 94 2.39 -38.79 17.65
C ASN A 94 2.61 -39.64 18.92
N GLY A 95 1.55 -39.86 19.71
CA GLY A 95 1.58 -40.62 20.97
C GLY A 95 2.10 -39.83 22.18
N ILE A 96 2.41 -38.54 22.03
CA ILE A 96 2.77 -37.66 23.14
C ILE A 96 1.49 -36.97 23.64
N PRO A 97 1.08 -37.17 24.91
CA PRO A 97 -0.07 -36.48 25.46
C PRO A 97 0.22 -34.98 25.62
N VAL A 98 -0.71 -34.16 25.17
CA VAL A 98 -0.66 -32.70 25.25
C VAL A 98 -1.95 -32.23 25.92
N SER A 99 -1.79 -31.35 26.90
CA SER A 99 -2.89 -30.63 27.53
C SER A 99 -2.74 -29.13 27.27
N SER A 100 -3.82 -28.46 26.90
CA SER A 100 -3.83 -27.02 26.60
C SER A 100 -5.05 -26.35 27.20
N ALA A 101 -4.89 -25.16 27.75
CA ALA A 101 -6.02 -24.36 28.23
C ALA A 101 -6.91 -23.87 27.05
N SER A 102 -6.35 -23.70 25.86
CA SER A 102 -7.05 -23.23 24.66
C SER A 102 -7.19 -24.32 23.60
N ASN A 103 -8.21 -24.19 22.73
CA ASN A 103 -8.37 -24.97 21.51
C ASN A 103 -7.50 -24.47 20.35
N THR A 104 -6.82 -23.33 20.51
CA THR A 104 -5.81 -22.84 19.55
C THR A 104 -4.41 -23.02 20.13
N LEU A 105 -3.67 -23.99 19.59
CA LEU A 105 -2.36 -24.42 20.09
C LEU A 105 -1.27 -23.97 19.11
N SER A 106 -0.51 -22.93 19.46
CA SER A 106 0.56 -22.39 18.61
C SER A 106 1.98 -22.87 19.00
N SER A 107 2.14 -23.51 20.15
CA SER A 107 3.43 -23.91 20.72
C SER A 107 3.65 -25.43 20.78
N THR A 108 2.61 -26.23 20.52
CA THR A 108 2.67 -27.69 20.61
C THR A 108 3.57 -28.31 19.56
N ILE A 109 3.54 -27.76 18.34
CA ILE A 109 4.42 -28.15 17.24
C ILE A 109 5.09 -26.87 16.75
N SER A 110 6.43 -26.84 16.77
CA SER A 110 7.18 -25.65 16.34
C SER A 110 6.80 -25.25 14.92
N GLY A 111 6.34 -24.01 14.74
CA GLY A 111 5.94 -23.46 13.44
C GLY A 111 4.55 -23.87 12.95
N VAL A 112 3.76 -24.58 13.75
CA VAL A 112 2.39 -24.99 13.41
C VAL A 112 1.42 -24.49 14.46
N THR A 113 0.32 -23.87 14.02
CA THR A 113 -0.83 -23.56 14.88
C THR A 113 -1.94 -24.56 14.60
N LEU A 114 -2.33 -25.31 15.62
CA LEU A 114 -3.45 -26.26 15.57
C LEU A 114 -4.71 -25.58 16.11
N ASN A 115 -5.81 -25.69 15.38
CA ASN A 115 -7.13 -25.30 15.85
C ASN A 115 -7.97 -26.56 16.04
N LEU A 116 -8.34 -26.83 17.29
CA LEU A 116 -9.16 -27.97 17.68
C LEU A 116 -10.64 -27.58 17.55
N LEU A 117 -11.37 -28.32 16.71
CA LEU A 117 -12.77 -28.03 16.43
C LEU A 117 -13.69 -29.05 17.11
N GLU A 118 -13.37 -30.33 16.99
CA GLU A 118 -14.15 -31.45 17.53
C GLU A 118 -13.22 -32.56 18.01
N ALA A 119 -13.75 -33.43 18.88
CA ALA A 119 -13.03 -34.60 19.35
C ALA A 119 -12.95 -35.68 18.27
N GLY A 120 -11.78 -36.31 18.12
CA GLY A 120 -11.57 -37.40 17.16
C GLY A 120 -10.10 -37.65 16.87
N SER A 121 -9.83 -38.46 15.84
CA SER A 121 -8.49 -38.75 15.34
C SER A 121 -8.32 -38.26 13.91
N THR A 122 -7.20 -37.60 13.61
CA THR A 122 -6.87 -37.16 12.25
C THR A 122 -5.36 -37.23 12.00
N THR A 123 -4.95 -37.21 10.74
CA THR A 123 -3.55 -37.13 10.34
C THR A 123 -3.27 -35.75 9.74
N LEU A 124 -2.30 -35.05 10.32
CA LEU A 124 -1.77 -33.80 9.77
C LEU A 124 -0.51 -34.08 8.96
N THR A 125 -0.55 -33.84 7.66
CA THR A 125 0.62 -33.90 6.79
C THR A 125 1.12 -32.49 6.49
N VAL A 126 2.35 -32.18 6.91
CA VAL A 126 3.01 -30.92 6.59
C VAL A 126 3.89 -31.12 5.36
N THR A 127 3.50 -30.52 4.24
CA THR A 127 4.29 -30.51 3.01
C THR A 127 4.94 -29.16 2.78
N ARG A 128 6.10 -29.17 2.14
CA ARG A 128 6.81 -27.94 1.79
C ARG A 128 6.08 -27.20 0.66
N GLU A 129 5.68 -25.96 0.92
CA GLU A 129 5.06 -25.09 -0.09
C GLU A 129 6.13 -24.49 -1.02
N THR A 130 6.11 -24.90 -2.30
CA THR A 130 7.03 -24.43 -3.34
C THR A 130 6.35 -23.58 -4.41
N SER A 131 5.01 -23.54 -4.38
CA SER A 131 4.16 -22.88 -5.37
C SER A 131 4.32 -21.36 -5.33
N SER A 132 4.33 -20.78 -4.13
CA SER A 132 4.46 -19.33 -3.88
C SER A 132 5.76 -18.76 -4.43
N LEU A 133 6.89 -19.42 -4.19
CA LEU A 133 8.20 -18.98 -4.70
C LEU A 133 8.25 -18.98 -6.23
N THR A 134 7.71 -20.02 -6.86
CA THR A 134 7.59 -20.10 -8.32
C THR A 134 6.74 -18.95 -8.87
N ALA A 135 5.60 -18.66 -8.22
CA ALA A 135 4.73 -17.56 -8.59
C ALA A 135 5.44 -16.20 -8.45
N SER A 136 6.19 -15.98 -7.36
CA SER A 136 6.96 -14.75 -7.14
C SER A 136 8.05 -14.54 -8.19
N VAL A 137 8.78 -15.60 -8.58
CA VAL A 137 9.81 -15.51 -9.64
C VAL A 137 9.17 -15.15 -10.99
N ASN A 138 8.04 -15.79 -11.34
CA ASN A 138 7.32 -15.48 -12.57
C ASN A 138 6.75 -14.05 -12.57
N ALA A 139 6.24 -13.58 -11.43
CA ALA A 139 5.76 -12.21 -11.29
C ALA A 139 6.89 -11.19 -11.46
N PHE A 140 8.06 -11.44 -10.88
CA PHE A 140 9.26 -10.62 -11.07
C PHE A 140 9.69 -10.57 -12.54
N VAL A 141 9.81 -11.73 -13.20
CA VAL A 141 10.17 -11.82 -14.62
C VAL A 141 9.18 -11.07 -15.50
N LYS A 142 7.87 -11.21 -15.22
CA LYS A 142 6.83 -10.46 -15.91
C LYS A 142 7.00 -8.95 -15.73
N ALA A 143 7.18 -8.48 -14.51
CA ALA A 143 7.34 -7.04 -14.23
C ALA A 143 8.58 -6.46 -14.93
N TYR A 144 9.71 -7.18 -14.91
CA TYR A 144 10.91 -6.78 -15.63
C TYR A 144 10.70 -6.74 -17.15
N ASN A 145 10.00 -7.74 -17.72
CA ASN A 145 9.69 -7.80 -19.15
C ASN A 145 8.72 -6.70 -19.59
N ASP A 146 7.72 -6.39 -18.77
CA ASP A 146 6.78 -5.28 -19.00
C ASP A 146 7.53 -3.93 -19.02
N PHE A 147 8.47 -3.73 -18.07
CA PHE A 147 9.37 -2.59 -18.07
C PHE A 147 10.24 -2.55 -19.34
N ASN A 148 10.92 -3.65 -19.69
CA ASN A 148 11.82 -3.70 -20.85
C ASN A 148 11.07 -3.39 -22.14
N THR A 149 9.86 -3.94 -22.30
CA THR A 149 8.98 -3.69 -23.45
C THR A 149 8.57 -2.22 -23.52
N THR A 150 8.15 -1.64 -22.40
CA THR A 150 7.73 -0.23 -22.33
C THR A 150 8.91 0.70 -22.65
N ALA A 151 10.07 0.45 -22.04
CA ALA A 151 11.26 1.25 -22.25
C ALA A 151 11.80 1.13 -23.69
N ALA A 152 11.79 -0.08 -24.26
CA ALA A 152 12.15 -0.30 -25.66
C ALA A 152 11.22 0.45 -26.61
N LYS A 153 9.90 0.43 -26.37
CA LYS A 153 8.92 1.17 -27.16
C LYS A 153 9.12 2.68 -27.08
N LEU A 154 9.39 3.22 -25.89
CA LEU A 154 9.59 4.65 -25.69
C LEU A 154 10.91 5.15 -26.29
N GLY A 155 11.95 4.33 -26.26
CA GLY A 155 13.29 4.67 -26.78
C GLY A 155 13.53 4.23 -28.23
N SER A 156 12.56 3.62 -28.90
CA SER A 156 12.75 3.02 -30.23
C SER A 156 13.02 4.05 -31.33
N TYR A 157 13.52 3.57 -32.45
CA TYR A 157 13.56 4.30 -33.72
C TYR A 157 13.26 3.31 -34.84
N ASP A 158 12.22 3.59 -35.62
CA ASP A 158 11.89 2.81 -36.80
C ASP A 158 12.56 3.46 -38.02
N ALA A 159 13.57 2.79 -38.57
CA ALA A 159 14.31 3.26 -39.73
C ALA A 159 13.47 3.31 -41.02
N THR A 160 12.40 2.51 -41.10
CA THR A 160 11.52 2.43 -42.28
C THR A 160 10.56 3.61 -42.30
N THR A 161 9.85 3.82 -41.19
CA THR A 161 8.88 4.92 -41.07
C THR A 161 9.54 6.24 -40.68
N ARG A 162 10.82 6.20 -40.27
CA ARG A 162 11.60 7.33 -39.71
C ARG A 162 10.94 7.94 -38.47
N VAL A 163 10.14 7.15 -37.75
CA VAL A 163 9.45 7.57 -36.52
C VAL A 163 10.29 7.17 -35.32
N ALA A 164 10.60 8.15 -34.48
CA ALA A 164 11.24 7.94 -33.19
C ALA A 164 10.18 7.74 -32.09
N GLY A 165 10.48 6.87 -31.13
CA GLY A 165 9.74 6.81 -29.88
C GLY A 165 9.84 8.13 -29.11
N LEU A 166 8.86 8.40 -28.25
CA LEU A 166 8.72 9.69 -27.55
C LEU A 166 9.96 10.08 -26.73
N LEU A 167 10.69 9.10 -26.22
CA LEU A 167 11.89 9.28 -25.40
C LEU A 167 13.14 8.77 -26.12
N ASN A 168 13.12 8.69 -27.46
CA ASN A 168 14.33 8.40 -28.22
C ASN A 168 15.39 9.47 -27.92
N GLY A 169 16.63 9.03 -27.70
CA GLY A 169 17.71 9.94 -27.33
C GLY A 169 17.77 10.29 -25.83
N ASP A 170 16.75 9.94 -25.04
CA ASP A 170 16.66 10.30 -23.63
C ASP A 170 17.69 9.58 -22.74
N SER A 171 18.48 10.35 -21.99
CA SER A 171 19.51 9.81 -21.10
C SER A 171 18.94 9.18 -19.84
N THR A 172 17.82 9.69 -19.30
CA THR A 172 17.15 9.14 -18.12
C THR A 172 16.57 7.76 -18.42
N LEU A 173 15.95 7.59 -19.59
CA LEU A 173 15.47 6.27 -20.04
C LEU A 173 16.62 5.28 -20.20
N ARG A 174 17.67 5.64 -20.96
CA ARG A 174 18.83 4.75 -21.19
C ARG A 174 19.56 4.38 -19.91
N SER A 175 19.77 5.34 -19.01
CA SER A 175 20.44 5.08 -17.72
C SER A 175 19.60 4.17 -16.82
N SER A 176 18.28 4.34 -16.79
CA SER A 176 17.36 3.46 -16.04
C SER A 176 17.41 2.03 -16.57
N GLN A 177 17.34 1.85 -17.89
CA GLN A 177 17.47 0.53 -18.53
C GLN A 177 18.83 -0.11 -18.23
N SER A 178 19.92 0.65 -18.33
CA SER A 178 21.27 0.15 -18.06
C SER A 178 21.46 -0.26 -16.61
N ARG A 179 20.93 0.52 -15.64
CA ARG A 179 21.00 0.19 -14.20
C ARG A 179 20.28 -1.11 -13.91
N LEU A 180 19.01 -1.24 -14.32
CA LEU A 180 18.22 -2.46 -14.06
C LEU A 180 18.80 -3.69 -14.77
N ARG A 181 19.32 -3.53 -15.99
CA ARG A 181 20.01 -4.62 -16.69
C ARG A 181 21.32 -5.03 -15.99
N SER A 182 22.05 -4.06 -15.43
CA SER A 182 23.30 -4.34 -14.71
C SER A 182 23.04 -5.16 -13.45
N LEU A 183 21.91 -4.93 -12.76
CA LEU A 183 21.52 -5.73 -11.60
C LEU A 183 21.38 -7.21 -11.95
N ILE A 184 20.74 -7.55 -13.09
CA ILE A 184 20.61 -8.94 -13.56
C ILE A 184 21.97 -9.61 -13.73
N GLY A 185 22.96 -8.87 -14.25
CA GLY A 185 24.32 -9.38 -14.48
C GLY A 185 25.21 -9.39 -13.25
N SER A 186 24.88 -8.61 -12.21
CA SER A 186 25.64 -8.53 -10.97
C SER A 186 25.29 -9.70 -10.03
N VAL A 187 26.25 -10.07 -9.17
CA VAL A 187 26.02 -11.00 -8.06
C VAL A 187 25.77 -10.16 -6.81
N PRO A 188 24.58 -10.26 -6.17
CA PRO A 188 24.32 -9.57 -4.92
C PRO A 188 25.30 -10.02 -3.82
N SER A 189 25.75 -9.10 -2.98
CA SER A 189 26.73 -9.38 -1.92
C SER A 189 26.25 -10.43 -0.92
N ASP A 190 24.95 -10.44 -0.64
CA ASP A 190 24.32 -11.32 0.37
C ASP A 190 24.37 -12.80 0.00
N VAL A 191 24.59 -13.10 -1.29
CA VAL A 191 24.73 -14.47 -1.80
C VAL A 191 26.11 -14.74 -2.40
N ALA A 192 27.07 -13.83 -2.18
CA ALA A 192 28.45 -14.04 -2.63
C ALA A 192 29.04 -15.29 -1.96
N GLY A 193 29.47 -16.26 -2.76
CA GLY A 193 29.99 -17.55 -2.26
C GLY A 193 28.93 -18.61 -1.99
N ALA A 194 27.64 -18.31 -2.15
CA ALA A 194 26.57 -19.30 -2.03
C ALA A 194 26.54 -20.27 -3.23
N GLU A 195 25.76 -21.36 -3.11
CA GLU A 195 25.49 -22.32 -4.19
C GLU A 195 24.81 -21.64 -5.39
N PHE A 196 23.80 -20.81 -5.11
CA PHE A 196 23.11 -20.00 -6.11
C PHE A 196 23.53 -18.54 -5.94
N GLN A 197 24.19 -17.98 -6.94
CA GLN A 197 24.71 -16.61 -6.92
C GLN A 197 24.03 -15.73 -7.97
N ARG A 198 23.50 -16.35 -9.02
CA ARG A 198 22.87 -15.68 -10.16
C ARG A 198 21.50 -16.25 -10.44
N LEU A 199 20.62 -15.40 -10.97
CA LEU A 199 19.31 -15.84 -11.47
C LEU A 199 19.39 -16.96 -12.52
N ALA A 200 20.49 -17.01 -13.28
CA ALA A 200 20.73 -18.08 -14.26
C ALA A 200 20.91 -19.47 -13.60
N ASP A 201 21.41 -19.53 -12.37
CA ASP A 201 21.64 -20.78 -11.62
C ASP A 201 20.31 -21.47 -11.27
N ILE A 202 19.23 -20.68 -11.17
CA ILE A 202 17.86 -21.15 -10.90
C ILE A 202 16.98 -21.17 -12.16
N GLY A 203 17.58 -21.02 -13.36
CA GLY A 203 16.86 -21.11 -14.64
C GLY A 203 16.25 -19.80 -15.15
N VAL A 204 16.56 -18.65 -14.56
CA VAL A 204 16.10 -17.33 -15.04
C VAL A 204 17.21 -16.66 -15.86
N THR A 205 17.01 -16.50 -17.16
CA THR A 205 18.07 -16.09 -18.10
C THR A 205 17.72 -14.84 -18.89
N LEU A 206 18.72 -13.97 -19.08
CA LEU A 206 18.62 -12.78 -19.93
C LEU A 206 18.74 -13.16 -21.41
N GLN A 207 17.73 -12.80 -22.19
CA GLN A 207 17.64 -13.01 -23.63
C GLN A 207 18.33 -11.88 -24.40
N LYS A 208 18.58 -12.11 -25.70
CA LYS A 208 19.27 -11.15 -26.58
C LYS A 208 18.51 -9.83 -26.75
N ASP A 209 17.19 -9.86 -26.65
CA ASP A 209 16.32 -8.68 -26.68
C ASP A 209 16.24 -7.94 -25.34
N GLY A 210 16.96 -8.44 -24.33
CA GLY A 210 17.00 -7.88 -22.98
C GLY A 210 15.84 -8.30 -22.09
N THR A 211 14.95 -9.19 -22.53
CA THR A 211 13.90 -9.81 -21.69
C THR A 211 14.48 -10.95 -20.85
N LEU A 212 13.78 -11.34 -19.79
CA LEU A 212 14.07 -12.53 -18.99
C LEU A 212 13.16 -13.69 -19.42
N ALA A 213 13.73 -14.89 -19.47
CA ALA A 213 13.00 -16.13 -19.66
C ALA A 213 13.20 -17.06 -18.45
N VAL A 214 12.14 -17.77 -18.07
CA VAL A 214 12.17 -18.78 -17.00
C VAL A 214 12.17 -20.17 -17.62
N ASP A 215 13.18 -20.96 -17.30
CA ASP A 215 13.16 -22.41 -17.50
C ASP A 215 12.46 -23.06 -16.31
N SER A 216 11.16 -23.35 -16.48
CA SER A 216 10.32 -23.93 -15.42
C SER A 216 10.87 -25.26 -14.87
N SER A 217 11.56 -26.04 -15.70
CA SER A 217 12.11 -27.33 -15.29
C SER A 217 13.33 -27.14 -14.38
N LYS A 218 14.24 -26.22 -14.74
CA LYS A 218 15.39 -25.87 -13.90
C LYS A 218 14.97 -25.15 -12.62
N LEU A 219 13.98 -24.27 -12.70
CA LEU A 219 13.46 -23.59 -11.51
C LEU A 219 12.85 -24.60 -10.54
N ALA A 220 12.04 -25.54 -11.02
CA ALA A 220 11.47 -26.60 -10.19
C ALA A 220 12.56 -27.50 -9.58
N ALA A 221 13.61 -27.83 -10.34
CA ALA A 221 14.74 -28.62 -9.84
C ALA A 221 15.57 -27.87 -8.79
N ALA A 222 15.82 -26.57 -8.98
CA ALA A 222 16.55 -25.75 -8.01
C ALA A 222 15.75 -25.61 -6.70
N ILE A 223 14.43 -25.37 -6.80
CA ILE A 223 13.54 -25.27 -5.63
C ILE A 223 13.43 -26.60 -4.89
N SER A 224 13.37 -27.73 -5.62
CA SER A 224 13.30 -29.04 -4.99
C SER A 224 14.60 -29.42 -4.28
N GLY A 225 15.74 -29.08 -4.88
CA GLY A 225 17.09 -29.30 -4.34
C GLY A 225 17.40 -28.45 -3.11
N ASN A 226 17.23 -27.13 -3.19
CA ASN A 226 17.56 -26.21 -2.09
C ASN A 226 16.64 -24.97 -2.08
N LEU A 227 15.44 -25.12 -1.51
CA LEU A 227 14.43 -24.06 -1.38
C LEU A 227 15.00 -22.80 -0.71
N THR A 228 15.72 -22.96 0.40
CA THR A 228 16.27 -21.83 1.16
C THR A 228 17.30 -21.05 0.35
N GLY A 229 18.16 -21.75 -0.40
CA GLY A 229 19.10 -21.12 -1.31
C GLY A 229 18.41 -20.30 -2.39
N VAL A 230 17.38 -20.86 -3.04
CA VAL A 230 16.59 -20.12 -4.05
C VAL A 230 15.88 -18.91 -3.43
N ALA A 231 15.28 -19.08 -2.25
CA ALA A 231 14.60 -18.00 -1.55
C ALA A 231 15.55 -16.85 -1.20
N ASN A 232 16.75 -17.17 -0.69
CA ASN A 232 17.78 -16.18 -0.38
C ASN A 232 18.27 -15.44 -1.63
N LEU A 233 18.50 -16.17 -2.73
CA LEU A 233 18.88 -15.57 -4.01
C LEU A 233 17.82 -14.58 -4.50
N VAL A 234 16.56 -15.01 -4.57
CA VAL A 234 15.46 -14.17 -5.05
C VAL A 234 15.24 -12.96 -4.13
N ALA A 235 15.38 -13.14 -2.81
CA ALA A 235 15.30 -12.04 -1.84
C ALA A 235 16.43 -11.02 -2.03
N ALA A 236 17.67 -11.48 -2.23
CA ALA A 236 18.82 -10.60 -2.45
C ALA A 236 18.67 -9.77 -3.74
N TYR A 237 18.30 -10.40 -4.85
CA TYR A 237 17.95 -9.67 -6.08
C TYR A 237 16.77 -8.72 -5.85
N GLY A 238 15.71 -9.17 -5.17
CA GLY A 238 14.54 -8.35 -4.86
C GLY A 238 14.90 -7.07 -4.09
N SER A 239 15.81 -7.17 -3.11
CA SER A 239 16.32 -6.02 -2.34
C SER A 239 17.08 -5.02 -3.21
N GLU A 240 17.99 -5.49 -4.05
CA GLU A 240 18.76 -4.65 -4.98
C GLU A 240 17.87 -3.93 -6.00
N PHE A 241 16.90 -4.67 -6.55
CA PHE A 241 15.90 -4.12 -7.47
C PHE A 241 15.01 -3.08 -6.78
N LYS A 242 14.58 -3.34 -5.54
CA LYS A 242 13.80 -2.40 -4.76
C LYS A 242 14.58 -1.11 -4.53
N THR A 243 15.80 -1.19 -4.00
CA THR A 243 16.66 -0.03 -3.73
C THR A 243 16.90 0.80 -4.99
N THR A 244 17.22 0.14 -6.11
CA THR A 244 17.45 0.83 -7.37
C THR A 244 16.19 1.47 -7.92
N THR A 245 15.05 0.77 -7.86
CA THR A 245 13.78 1.29 -8.37
C THR A 245 13.30 2.47 -7.52
N ASP A 246 13.38 2.37 -6.20
CA ASP A 246 13.07 3.45 -5.26
C ASP A 246 13.94 4.69 -5.55
N GLY A 247 15.23 4.51 -5.86
CA GLY A 247 16.11 5.60 -6.27
C GLY A 247 15.78 6.21 -7.64
N LEU A 248 15.05 5.51 -8.51
CA LEU A 248 14.60 6.03 -9.81
C LEU A 248 13.26 6.78 -9.70
N ILE A 249 12.31 6.23 -8.94
CA ILE A 249 10.90 6.69 -8.88
C ILE A 249 10.53 7.45 -7.60
N GLY A 250 11.37 7.40 -6.56
CA GLY A 250 11.15 8.10 -5.30
C GLY A 250 11.11 9.62 -5.49
N THR A 251 10.72 10.37 -4.45
CA THR A 251 10.52 11.83 -4.52
C THR A 251 11.73 12.56 -5.13
N ASP A 252 12.94 12.19 -4.73
CA ASP A 252 14.21 12.75 -5.26
C ASP A 252 14.79 11.93 -6.42
N GLY A 253 14.00 11.03 -6.99
CA GLY A 253 14.42 10.09 -8.02
C GLY A 253 14.66 10.77 -9.37
N THR A 254 15.53 10.16 -10.18
CA THR A 254 15.93 10.73 -11.48
C THR A 254 14.78 10.93 -12.46
N ILE A 255 13.73 10.11 -12.37
CA ILE A 255 12.55 10.23 -13.23
C ILE A 255 11.72 11.45 -12.82
N ASN A 256 11.50 11.65 -11.52
CA ASN A 256 10.78 12.82 -11.00
C ASN A 256 11.53 14.12 -11.31
N ALA A 257 12.84 14.16 -11.05
CA ALA A 257 13.68 15.32 -11.41
C ALA A 257 13.59 15.68 -12.89
N ARG A 258 13.51 14.68 -13.79
CA ARG A 258 13.34 14.91 -15.23
C ARG A 258 11.94 15.44 -15.56
N SER A 259 10.90 14.89 -14.94
CA SER A 259 9.52 15.37 -15.07
C SER A 259 9.40 16.84 -14.66
N ASP A 260 9.97 17.19 -13.50
CA ASP A 260 9.94 18.56 -12.97
C ASP A 260 10.70 19.54 -13.87
N GLY A 261 11.86 19.13 -14.39
CA GLY A 261 12.62 19.94 -15.36
C GLY A 261 11.85 20.20 -16.67
N ILE A 262 11.12 19.19 -17.16
CA ILE A 262 10.25 19.34 -18.34
C ILE A 262 9.09 20.29 -18.02
N GLN A 263 8.43 20.14 -16.87
CA GLN A 263 7.35 21.05 -16.45
C GLN A 263 7.83 22.48 -16.26
N ALA A 264 9.02 22.69 -15.71
CA ALA A 264 9.64 24.02 -15.59
C ALA A 264 9.92 24.63 -16.98
N SER A 265 10.39 23.81 -17.92
CA SER A 265 10.63 24.23 -19.31
C SER A 265 9.32 24.64 -19.99
N ILE A 266 8.25 23.85 -19.82
CA ILE A 266 6.90 24.18 -20.31
C ILE A 266 6.46 25.53 -19.74
N LYS A 267 6.53 25.73 -18.42
CA LYS A 267 6.16 27.00 -17.77
C LYS A 267 6.95 28.19 -18.32
N SER A 268 8.25 28.03 -18.56
CA SER A 268 9.12 29.07 -19.12
C SER A 268 8.74 29.41 -20.57
N ILE A 269 8.48 28.40 -21.40
CA ILE A 269 8.06 28.59 -22.79
C ILE A 269 6.69 29.28 -22.85
N THR A 270 5.74 28.90 -22.01
CA THR A 270 4.43 29.55 -21.92
C THR A 270 4.57 31.04 -21.59
N LYS A 271 5.37 31.39 -20.57
CA LYS A 271 5.62 32.81 -20.23
C LYS A 271 6.26 33.60 -21.37
N ARG A 272 7.17 32.98 -22.14
CA ARG A 272 7.79 33.61 -23.32
C ARG A 272 6.77 33.84 -24.44
N ALA A 273 5.87 32.89 -24.67
CA ALA A 273 4.80 33.02 -25.65
C ALA A 273 3.83 34.16 -25.29
N GLU A 274 3.46 34.26 -24.02
CA GLU A 274 2.63 35.36 -23.49
C GLU A 274 3.30 36.73 -23.67
N ALA A 275 4.58 36.85 -23.31
CA ALA A 275 5.33 38.08 -23.49
C ALA A 275 5.45 38.49 -24.96
N LEU A 276 5.65 37.53 -25.87
CA LEU A 276 5.66 37.77 -27.31
C LEU A 276 4.29 38.24 -27.81
N SER A 277 3.21 37.59 -27.38
CA SER A 277 1.84 37.98 -27.71
C SER A 277 1.56 39.43 -27.29
N ASN A 278 1.91 39.79 -26.06
CA ASN A 278 1.77 41.17 -25.55
C ASN A 278 2.59 42.18 -26.36
N ARG A 279 3.80 41.80 -26.80
CA ARG A 279 4.64 42.66 -27.65
C ARG A 279 4.02 42.87 -29.02
N LEU A 280 3.41 41.86 -29.63
CA LEU A 280 2.72 41.99 -30.91
C LEU A 280 1.52 42.94 -30.81
N ILE A 281 0.74 42.86 -29.74
CA ILE A 281 -0.38 43.79 -29.47
C ILE A 281 0.13 45.25 -29.39
N GLN A 282 1.25 45.48 -28.69
CA GLN A 282 1.83 46.82 -28.58
C GLN A 282 2.38 47.34 -29.92
N ILE A 283 2.97 46.47 -30.74
CA ILE A 283 3.44 46.82 -32.08
C ILE A 283 2.26 47.20 -32.97
N GLU A 284 1.18 46.40 -32.95
CA GLU A 284 -0.04 46.72 -33.70
C GLU A 284 -0.60 48.08 -33.29
N ALA A 285 -0.74 48.33 -31.98
CA ALA A 285 -1.23 49.62 -31.48
C ALA A 285 -0.35 50.80 -31.92
N ARG A 286 0.98 50.61 -31.95
CA ARG A 286 1.93 51.62 -32.43
C ARG A 286 1.76 51.88 -33.92
N TYR A 287 1.68 50.83 -34.74
CA TYR A 287 1.47 50.99 -36.18
C TYR A 287 0.13 51.64 -36.48
N ARG A 288 -0.96 51.26 -35.80
CA ARG A 288 -2.25 51.94 -35.92
C ARG A 288 -2.14 53.45 -35.66
N LYS A 289 -1.46 53.85 -34.57
CA LYS A 289 -1.21 55.28 -34.27
C LYS A 289 -0.39 55.98 -35.35
N GLN A 290 0.68 55.34 -35.84
CA GLN A 290 1.53 55.90 -36.90
C GLN A 290 0.76 56.09 -38.21
N PHE A 291 -0.05 55.11 -38.61
CA PHE A 291 -0.90 55.21 -39.81
C PHE A 291 -1.95 56.30 -39.66
N THR A 292 -2.66 56.39 -38.53
CA THR A 292 -3.63 57.48 -38.31
C THR A 292 -2.97 58.87 -38.33
N ALA A 293 -1.76 59.00 -37.77
CA ALA A 293 -1.00 60.25 -37.82
C ALA A 293 -0.54 60.60 -39.25
N LEU A 294 -0.11 59.60 -40.03
CA LEU A 294 0.23 59.78 -41.45
C LEU A 294 -1.00 60.20 -42.26
N ASP A 295 -2.17 59.62 -42.02
CA ASP A 295 -3.43 60.01 -42.68
C ASP A 295 -3.81 61.45 -42.35
N THR A 296 -3.65 61.86 -41.08
CA THR A 296 -3.91 63.23 -40.63
C THR A 296 -2.94 64.22 -41.27
N LEU A 297 -1.65 63.87 -41.32
CA LEU A 297 -0.62 64.68 -41.96
C LEU A 297 -0.90 64.81 -43.46
N MET A 298 -1.26 63.71 -44.14
CA MET A 298 -1.63 63.72 -45.54
C MET A 298 -2.84 64.63 -45.80
N SER A 299 -3.89 64.52 -44.98
CA SER A 299 -5.06 65.40 -45.04
C SER A 299 -4.68 66.87 -44.87
N SER A 300 -3.79 67.17 -43.91
CA SER A 300 -3.29 68.53 -43.69
C SER A 300 -2.50 69.04 -44.89
N LEU A 301 -1.61 68.22 -45.48
CA LEU A 301 -0.83 68.58 -46.66
C LEU A 301 -1.72 68.84 -47.88
N ILE A 302 -2.78 68.03 -48.07
CA ILE A 302 -3.79 68.27 -49.11
C ILE A 302 -4.50 69.61 -48.86
N SER A 303 -4.89 69.89 -47.61
CA SER A 303 -5.54 71.17 -47.27
C SER A 303 -4.62 72.37 -47.50
N THR A 304 -3.33 72.25 -47.16
CA THR A 304 -2.31 73.28 -47.41
C THR A 304 -2.05 73.45 -48.90
N SER A 305 -1.95 72.36 -49.66
CA SER A 305 -1.81 72.40 -51.12
C SER A 305 -2.99 73.12 -51.77
N ASN A 306 -4.22 72.82 -51.33
CA ASN A 306 -5.42 73.51 -51.82
C ASN A 306 -5.43 75.00 -51.45
N PHE A 307 -5.03 75.35 -50.23
CA PHE A 307 -4.91 76.75 -49.80
C PHE A 307 -3.87 77.51 -50.64
N VAL A 308 -2.67 76.94 -50.84
CA VAL A 308 -1.63 77.55 -51.69
C VAL A 308 -2.11 77.69 -53.13
N THR A 309 -2.83 76.69 -53.65
CA THR A 309 -3.40 76.73 -55.01
C THR A 309 -4.44 77.85 -55.14
N GLN A 310 -5.33 78.01 -54.16
CA GLN A 310 -6.29 79.11 -54.12
C GLN A 310 -5.60 80.47 -53.99
N GLN A 311 -4.59 80.59 -53.14
CA GLN A 311 -3.84 81.82 -52.98
C GLN A 311 -3.12 82.21 -54.27
N LEU A 312 -2.50 81.23 -54.97
CA LEU A 312 -1.84 81.42 -56.26
C LEU A 312 -2.83 81.80 -57.35
N ALA A 313 -4.03 81.19 -57.38
CA ALA A 313 -5.10 81.56 -58.31
C ALA A 313 -5.71 82.94 -58.02
N SER A 314 -5.64 83.40 -56.77
CA SER A 314 -6.11 84.73 -56.34
C SER A 314 -5.08 85.84 -56.55
N LEU A 315 -3.86 85.53 -56.98
CA LEU A 315 -2.89 86.54 -57.36
C LEU A 315 -3.39 87.24 -58.64
N PRO A 316 -3.49 88.58 -58.65
CA PRO A 316 -4.00 89.30 -59.81
C PRO A 316 -3.10 89.05 -61.02
N ASN A 317 -3.69 88.68 -62.15
CA ASN A 317 -3.00 88.65 -63.44
C ASN A 317 -2.33 90.01 -63.64
N VAL A 318 -1.00 90.04 -63.66
CA VAL A 318 -0.25 91.20 -64.14
C VAL A 318 -0.46 91.26 -65.64
N SER A 319 -1.61 91.83 -66.03
CA SER A 319 -1.86 92.30 -67.38
C SER A 319 -0.94 93.50 -67.58
N ASN A 320 0.25 93.25 -68.13
CA ASN A 320 1.10 94.32 -68.65
C ASN A 320 0.34 94.98 -69.80
N ASN A 321 -0.24 96.13 -69.49
CA ASN A 321 -0.76 97.07 -70.45
C ASN A 321 0.42 97.92 -70.93
N ASN A 322 1.01 97.54 -72.08
CA ASN A 322 1.59 98.42 -73.10
C ASN A 322 2.14 97.60 -74.27
#